data_AF-A0A7V5VY88-F1
#
_entry.id   AF-A0A7V5VY88-F1
#
_cell.length_a   1.000
_cell.length_b   1.000
_cell.length_c   1.000
_cell.angle_alpha   90.00
_cell.angle_beta   90.00
_cell.angle_gamma   90.00
#
_symmetry.space_group_name_H-M   'P 1'
#
loop_
_entity.id
_entity.type
_entity.pdbx_description
1 polymer ?
#
loop_
_entity_poly.entity_id
_entity_poly.type
_entity_poly.pdbx_seq_one_letter_code
_entity_poly.pdbx_strand_id
1 'polypeptide(L)'
;KYGKKMKEIINCYINGIDNPPIKMHDNGLIWQGANGLALTWMDAVVEGKPVTPRTGYAVEINALWHFAICYTLELAKKYNDKTFVSKFKHLPDLIKKSFLEKFWDENHKYLADCVNEYTKDWSVRPNQIFAVSLDYEIIPMDIQKAIVDKVEQELLTIRGLRTLSPKDPNYKGNYYGDQATRDRAYHQGTVWPWLMGHFTEAYLKLHKKSGIYIMDCYYNGFEPEMFNHGIGTISEIFDGDPPHKANGAISQAWSVAEIVRMKYLINQYSK
;
A
#
# COMPACT_ATOMS: atom_id res chain seq x y z
N LYS A 1 -22.76 14.00 8.77
CA LYS A 1 -22.40 14.69 7.49
C LYS A 1 -21.93 13.71 6.40
N TYR A 2 -20.92 12.87 6.66
CA TYR A 2 -20.29 12.05 5.61
C TYR A 2 -20.90 10.65 5.38
N GLY A 3 -21.75 10.14 6.28
CA GLY A 3 -22.27 8.77 6.19
C GLY A 3 -23.05 8.42 4.91
N LYS A 4 -23.74 9.40 4.29
CA LYS A 4 -24.40 9.18 2.99
C LYS A 4 -23.36 8.87 1.89
N LYS A 5 -22.28 9.65 1.83
CA LYS A 5 -21.22 9.47 0.83
C LYS A 5 -20.44 8.17 1.02
N MET A 6 -20.14 7.80 2.27
CA MET A 6 -19.49 6.51 2.55
C MET A 6 -20.34 5.33 2.06
N LYS A 7 -21.64 5.36 2.33
CA LYS A 7 -22.59 4.34 1.86
C LYS A 7 -22.74 4.35 0.34
N GLU A 8 -22.76 5.51 -0.31
CA GLU A 8 -22.76 5.61 -1.78
C GLU A 8 -21.52 4.93 -2.38
N ILE A 9 -20.32 5.25 -1.88
CA ILE A 9 -19.07 4.66 -2.36
C ILE A 9 -19.08 3.13 -2.21
N ILE A 10 -19.47 2.61 -1.04
CA ILE A 10 -19.57 1.17 -0.80
C ILE A 10 -20.55 0.51 -1.78
N ASN A 11 -21.73 1.07 -1.97
CA ASN A 11 -22.70 0.50 -2.90
C ASN A 11 -22.21 0.57 -4.36
N CYS A 12 -21.46 1.61 -4.76
CA CYS A 12 -20.87 1.69 -6.10
C CYS A 12 -19.88 0.54 -6.35
N TYR A 13 -18.97 0.25 -5.41
CA TYR A 13 -18.04 -0.88 -5.55
C TYR A 13 -18.76 -2.23 -5.58
N ILE A 14 -19.83 -2.39 -4.79
CA ILE A 14 -20.62 -3.62 -4.76
C ILE A 14 -21.39 -3.84 -6.07
N ASN A 15 -22.05 -2.80 -6.56
CA ASN A 15 -22.84 -2.88 -7.79
C ASN A 15 -21.94 -2.99 -9.03
N GLY A 16 -20.78 -2.35 -8.96
CA GLY A 16 -19.78 -2.29 -10.02
C GLY A 16 -19.95 -1.08 -10.94
N ILE A 17 -18.89 -0.82 -11.69
CA ILE A 17 -18.80 0.16 -12.78
C ILE A 17 -18.23 -0.59 -13.98
N ASP A 18 -18.76 -0.37 -15.18
CA ASP A 18 -18.36 -1.12 -16.38
C ASP A 18 -17.15 -0.51 -17.11
N ASN A 19 -16.91 0.80 -16.96
CA ASN A 19 -15.82 1.50 -17.64
C ASN A 19 -15.13 2.54 -16.74
N PRO A 20 -13.93 2.23 -16.20
CA PRO A 20 -13.26 0.93 -16.27
C PRO A 20 -13.99 -0.14 -15.45
N PRO A 21 -13.83 -1.45 -15.76
CA PRO A 21 -14.50 -2.52 -15.02
C PRO A 21 -13.92 -2.62 -13.61
N ILE A 22 -14.75 -2.30 -12.61
CA ILE A 22 -14.42 -2.37 -11.20
C ILE A 22 -15.64 -2.88 -10.45
N LYS A 23 -15.52 -3.99 -9.71
CA LYS A 23 -16.66 -4.56 -8.98
C LYS A 23 -16.21 -5.48 -7.84
N MET A 24 -17.03 -5.56 -6.80
CA MET A 24 -16.94 -6.63 -5.80
C MET A 24 -17.43 -7.95 -6.39
N HIS A 25 -16.57 -8.96 -6.42
CA HIS A 25 -16.94 -10.32 -6.79
C HIS A 25 -17.64 -11.04 -5.63
N ASP A 26 -18.23 -12.21 -5.89
CA ASP A 26 -19.01 -12.98 -4.90
C ASP A 26 -18.19 -13.42 -3.69
N ASN A 27 -16.86 -13.45 -3.81
CA ASN A 27 -15.93 -13.69 -2.71
C ASN A 27 -15.71 -12.46 -1.81
N GLY A 28 -16.40 -11.35 -2.07
CA GLY A 28 -16.31 -10.10 -1.32
C GLY A 28 -15.13 -9.20 -1.70
N LEU A 29 -14.22 -9.65 -2.57
CA LEU A 29 -13.04 -8.91 -2.98
C LEU A 29 -13.34 -7.98 -4.16
N ILE A 30 -12.67 -6.83 -4.19
CA ILE A 30 -12.71 -5.88 -5.32
C ILE A 30 -11.78 -6.35 -6.42
N TRP A 31 -12.39 -6.65 -7.55
CA TRP A 31 -11.72 -6.87 -8.82
C TRP A 31 -11.69 -5.57 -9.62
N GLN A 32 -10.56 -5.30 -10.28
CA GLN A 32 -10.42 -4.14 -11.15
C GLN A 32 -9.57 -4.44 -12.39
N GLY A 33 -9.86 -3.71 -13.46
CA GLY A 33 -8.96 -3.54 -14.59
C GLY A 33 -9.38 -4.29 -15.85
N ALA A 34 -8.80 -3.84 -16.95
CA ALA A 34 -8.91 -4.41 -18.28
C ALA A 34 -7.55 -4.28 -18.98
N ASN A 35 -7.38 -4.95 -20.12
CA ASN A 35 -6.16 -4.86 -20.90
C ASN A 35 -5.81 -3.40 -21.22
N GLY A 36 -4.56 -3.02 -20.93
CA GLY A 36 -4.05 -1.67 -21.19
C GLY A 36 -4.38 -0.63 -20.11
N LEU A 37 -5.09 -1.00 -19.02
CA LEU A 37 -5.39 -0.08 -17.93
C LEU A 37 -4.39 -0.19 -16.78
N ALA A 38 -4.08 0.95 -16.16
CA ALA A 38 -3.32 1.05 -14.92
C ALA A 38 -4.16 1.84 -13.90
N LEU A 39 -4.89 1.12 -13.03
CA LEU A 39 -5.87 1.73 -12.11
C LEU A 39 -5.41 1.74 -10.64
N THR A 40 -4.13 1.45 -10.40
CA THR A 40 -3.52 1.49 -9.05
C THR A 40 -2.52 2.63 -9.00
N TRP A 41 -1.99 2.98 -7.84
CA TRP A 41 -0.98 4.04 -7.72
C TRP A 41 0.32 3.73 -8.49
N MET A 42 0.54 2.45 -8.86
CA MET A 42 1.63 2.05 -9.76
C MET A 42 1.16 2.15 -11.22
N ASP A 43 1.00 3.38 -11.74
CA ASP A 43 0.26 3.69 -12.98
C ASP A 43 1.12 4.09 -14.20
N ALA A 44 2.45 3.92 -14.14
CA ALA A 44 3.31 4.22 -15.27
C ALA A 44 2.94 3.45 -16.56
N VAL A 45 2.88 4.16 -17.69
CA VAL A 45 2.55 3.62 -19.02
C VAL A 45 3.61 4.02 -20.03
N VAL A 46 4.13 3.04 -20.77
CA VAL A 46 5.08 3.26 -21.87
C VAL A 46 4.51 2.67 -23.16
N GLU A 47 4.45 3.48 -24.21
CA GLU A 47 3.93 3.08 -25.53
C GLU A 47 2.51 2.47 -25.44
N GLY A 48 1.66 3.03 -24.58
CA GLY A 48 0.28 2.57 -24.37
C GLY A 48 0.17 1.28 -23.55
N LYS A 49 1.26 0.79 -22.95
CA LYS A 49 1.27 -0.42 -22.11
C LYS A 49 1.63 -0.07 -20.67
N PRO A 50 0.83 -0.50 -19.68
CA PRO A 50 1.22 -0.41 -18.28
C PRO A 50 2.56 -1.12 -18.03
N VAL A 51 3.46 -0.46 -17.32
CA VAL A 51 4.75 -1.04 -16.91
C VAL A 51 4.54 -2.08 -15.81
N THR A 52 3.63 -1.78 -14.89
CA THR A 52 3.25 -2.62 -13.75
C THR A 52 1.75 -2.91 -13.82
N PRO A 53 1.29 -3.80 -14.72
CA PRO A 53 -0.11 -4.17 -14.79
C PRO A 53 -0.52 -4.93 -13.53
N ARG A 54 -1.52 -4.43 -12.81
CA ARG A 54 -2.00 -5.01 -11.55
C ARG A 54 -3.47 -5.39 -11.61
N THR A 55 -3.94 -5.76 -12.80
CA THR A 55 -5.33 -6.20 -13.07
C THR A 55 -5.71 -7.39 -12.19
N GLY A 56 -6.95 -7.37 -11.70
CA GLY A 56 -7.49 -8.39 -10.82
C GLY A 56 -7.70 -7.86 -9.40
N TYR A 57 -7.45 -8.72 -8.42
CA TYR A 57 -7.44 -8.36 -7.01
C TYR A 57 -6.08 -7.76 -6.66
N ALA A 58 -6.00 -6.43 -6.46
CA ALA A 58 -4.80 -5.79 -5.91
C ALA A 58 -4.82 -5.85 -4.37
N VAL A 59 -3.67 -6.16 -3.76
CA VAL A 59 -3.58 -6.47 -2.32
C VAL A 59 -3.99 -5.28 -1.44
N GLU A 60 -3.50 -4.07 -1.72
CA GLU A 60 -3.78 -2.87 -0.94
C GLU A 60 -5.21 -2.36 -1.14
N ILE A 61 -5.75 -2.49 -2.36
CA ILE A 61 -7.16 -2.13 -2.64
C ILE A 61 -8.09 -2.99 -1.79
N ASN A 62 -7.81 -4.30 -1.69
CA ASN A 62 -8.63 -5.20 -0.91
C ASN A 62 -8.44 -5.03 0.61
N ALA A 63 -7.23 -4.67 1.07
CA ALA A 63 -7.00 -4.27 2.45
C ALA A 63 -7.79 -2.98 2.82
N LEU A 64 -7.73 -1.95 1.96
CA LEU A 64 -8.48 -0.71 2.12
C LEU A 64 -10.00 -0.94 2.05
N TRP A 65 -10.45 -1.85 1.18
CA TRP A 65 -11.85 -2.24 1.08
C TRP A 65 -12.37 -2.87 2.37
N HIS A 66 -11.62 -3.83 2.93
CA HIS A 66 -11.95 -4.43 4.22
C HIS A 66 -12.04 -3.37 5.33
N PHE A 67 -11.05 -2.47 5.41
CA PHE A 67 -11.05 -1.36 6.34
C PHE A 67 -12.30 -0.49 6.18
N ALA A 68 -12.63 -0.09 4.94
CA ALA A 68 -13.76 0.77 4.64
C ALA A 68 -15.11 0.14 5.05
N ILE A 69 -15.30 -1.16 4.78
CA ILE A 69 -16.48 -1.91 5.22
C ILE A 69 -16.57 -1.95 6.75
N CYS A 70 -15.48 -2.33 7.43
CA CYS A 70 -15.44 -2.44 8.89
C CYS A 70 -15.73 -1.10 9.57
N TYR A 71 -15.04 -0.05 9.14
CA TYR A 71 -15.21 1.30 9.67
C TYR A 71 -16.64 1.81 9.46
N THR A 72 -17.21 1.61 8.27
CA THR A 72 -18.58 2.05 8.00
C THR A 72 -19.61 1.26 8.79
N LEU A 73 -19.40 -0.05 9.00
CA LEU A 73 -20.25 -0.87 9.87
C LEU A 73 -20.18 -0.42 11.34
N GLU A 74 -19.00 -0.06 11.85
CA GLU A 74 -18.86 0.49 13.19
C GLU A 74 -19.64 1.79 13.35
N LEU A 75 -19.50 2.72 12.41
CA LEU A 75 -20.27 3.97 12.41
C LEU A 75 -21.77 3.70 12.29
N ALA A 76 -22.18 2.77 11.42
CA ALA A 76 -23.60 2.41 11.26
C ALA A 76 -24.19 1.87 12.57
N LYS A 77 -23.45 1.05 13.32
CA LYS A 77 -23.85 0.59 14.66
C LYS A 77 -23.96 1.77 15.63
N LYS A 78 -22.94 2.64 15.68
CA LYS A 78 -22.91 3.82 16.55
C LYS A 78 -24.10 4.77 16.33
N TYR A 79 -24.56 4.89 15.09
CA TYR A 79 -25.69 5.75 14.71
C TYR A 79 -27.01 4.98 14.49
N ASN A 80 -27.12 3.73 14.97
CA ASN A 80 -28.33 2.90 14.92
C ASN A 80 -28.92 2.63 13.51
N ASP A 81 -28.10 2.62 12.47
CA ASP A 81 -28.50 2.22 11.11
C ASP A 81 -28.56 0.69 10.98
N LYS A 82 -29.63 0.11 11.54
CA LYS A 82 -29.83 -1.35 11.59
C LYS A 82 -29.96 -1.98 10.20
N THR A 83 -30.49 -1.24 9.23
CA THR A 83 -30.67 -1.71 7.85
C THR A 83 -29.32 -1.95 7.18
N PHE A 84 -28.41 -0.97 7.25
CA PHE A 84 -27.07 -1.11 6.70
C PHE A 84 -26.29 -2.23 7.38
N VAL A 85 -26.34 -2.30 8.71
CA VAL A 85 -25.66 -3.35 9.49
C VAL A 85 -26.18 -4.73 9.10
N SER A 86 -27.49 -4.95 9.05
CA SER A 86 -28.07 -6.24 8.68
C SER A 86 -27.63 -6.69 7.29
N LYS A 87 -27.59 -5.75 6.33
CA LYS A 87 -27.22 -6.02 4.95
C LYS A 87 -25.75 -6.43 4.80
N PHE A 88 -24.83 -5.77 5.50
CA PHE A 88 -23.39 -5.90 5.23
C PHE A 88 -22.55 -6.55 6.35
N LYS A 89 -23.15 -6.92 7.49
CA LYS A 89 -22.42 -7.54 8.62
C LYS A 89 -21.63 -8.81 8.28
N HIS A 90 -21.97 -9.50 7.19
CA HIS A 90 -21.31 -10.74 6.77
C HIS A 90 -20.05 -10.49 5.92
N LEU A 91 -19.89 -9.29 5.35
CA LEU A 91 -18.79 -8.98 4.43
C LEU A 91 -17.40 -9.01 5.08
N PRO A 92 -17.16 -8.50 6.31
CA PRO A 92 -15.83 -8.54 6.92
C PRO A 92 -15.23 -9.95 6.94
N ASP A 93 -15.99 -10.94 7.42
CA ASP A 93 -15.50 -12.32 7.56
C ASP A 93 -15.29 -12.99 6.19
N LEU A 94 -16.21 -12.73 5.24
CA LEU A 94 -16.07 -13.19 3.85
C LEU A 94 -14.80 -12.62 3.20
N ILE A 95 -14.57 -11.32 3.35
CA ILE A 95 -13.39 -10.63 2.78
C ILE A 95 -12.12 -11.19 3.40
N LYS A 96 -12.03 -11.33 4.73
CA LYS A 96 -10.84 -11.88 5.41
C LYS A 96 -10.49 -13.28 4.91
N LYS A 97 -11.49 -14.16 4.84
CA LYS A 97 -11.31 -15.53 4.36
C LYS A 97 -10.79 -15.54 2.93
N SER A 98 -11.48 -14.84 2.02
CA SER A 98 -11.10 -14.79 0.61
C SER A 98 -9.76 -14.11 0.39
N PHE A 99 -9.42 -13.09 1.18
CA PHE A 99 -8.14 -12.39 1.12
C PHE A 99 -6.99 -13.35 1.42
N LEU A 100 -7.08 -14.10 2.51
CA LEU A 100 -6.07 -15.11 2.85
C LEU A 100 -5.95 -16.19 1.77
N GLU A 101 -7.06 -16.75 1.30
CA GLU A 101 -7.07 -17.79 0.25
C GLU A 101 -6.45 -17.31 -1.08
N LYS A 102 -6.63 -16.02 -1.42
CA LYS A 102 -6.11 -15.45 -2.66
C LYS A 102 -4.66 -15.01 -2.54
N PHE A 103 -4.29 -14.29 -1.49
CA PHE A 103 -3.01 -13.59 -1.43
C PHE A 103 -1.91 -14.31 -0.64
N TRP A 104 -2.25 -15.15 0.34
CA TRP A 104 -1.25 -15.79 1.19
C TRP A 104 -0.76 -17.14 0.63
N ASP A 105 0.52 -17.44 0.85
CA ASP A 105 1.13 -18.75 0.61
C ASP A 105 2.23 -19.04 1.65
N GLU A 106 2.16 -20.22 2.26
CA GLU A 106 3.07 -20.65 3.33
C GLU A 106 4.53 -20.81 2.90
N ASN A 107 4.78 -21.11 1.61
CA ASN A 107 6.15 -21.26 1.12
C ASN A 107 6.80 -19.89 0.89
N HIS A 108 6.04 -18.92 0.38
CA HIS A 108 6.52 -17.57 0.13
C HIS A 108 6.68 -16.78 1.43
N LYS A 109 5.74 -16.92 2.39
CA LYS A 109 5.67 -16.14 3.64
C LYS A 109 5.51 -14.63 3.46
N TYR A 110 4.82 -14.23 2.40
CA TYR A 110 4.37 -12.86 2.15
C TYR A 110 3.12 -12.90 1.25
N LEU A 111 2.50 -11.75 1.00
CA LEU A 111 1.31 -11.67 0.15
C LEU A 111 1.68 -11.49 -1.31
N ALA A 112 0.98 -12.19 -2.21
CA ALA A 112 0.98 -11.85 -3.63
C ALA A 112 0.57 -10.38 -3.82
N ASP A 113 1.22 -9.68 -4.74
CA ASP A 113 0.97 -8.25 -4.97
C ASP A 113 -0.37 -8.00 -5.69
N CYS A 114 -0.69 -8.87 -6.66
CA CYS A 114 -1.97 -8.92 -7.32
C CYS A 114 -2.32 -10.34 -7.75
N VAL A 115 -3.62 -10.63 -7.89
CA VAL A 115 -4.14 -11.94 -8.28
C VAL A 115 -5.18 -11.78 -9.37
N ASN A 116 -4.95 -12.37 -10.54
CA ASN A 116 -5.93 -12.42 -11.62
C ASN A 116 -6.51 -13.84 -11.80
N GLU A 117 -7.24 -14.09 -12.89
CA GLU A 117 -7.92 -15.38 -13.15
C GLU A 117 -6.93 -16.51 -13.46
N TYR A 118 -5.74 -16.16 -13.93
CA TYR A 118 -4.75 -17.08 -14.48
C TYR A 118 -3.53 -17.24 -13.57
N THR A 119 -3.14 -16.16 -12.88
CA THR A 119 -1.85 -16.06 -12.18
C THR A 119 -1.94 -15.25 -10.89
N LYS A 120 -1.07 -15.58 -9.94
CA LYS A 120 -0.75 -14.74 -8.78
C LYS A 120 0.63 -14.10 -9.02
N ASP A 121 0.75 -12.80 -8.83
CA ASP A 121 2.03 -12.10 -8.89
C ASP A 121 2.72 -12.16 -7.52
N TRP A 122 3.80 -12.93 -7.43
CA TRP A 122 4.62 -13.07 -6.23
C TRP A 122 5.81 -12.12 -6.19
N SER A 123 5.82 -11.09 -7.03
CA SER A 123 6.80 -10.00 -6.92
C SER A 123 6.73 -9.40 -5.51
N VAL A 124 7.86 -9.37 -4.79
CA VAL A 124 7.91 -8.75 -3.46
C VAL A 124 7.83 -7.23 -3.63
N ARG A 125 6.66 -6.69 -3.28
CA ARG A 125 6.32 -5.27 -3.41
C ARG A 125 5.79 -4.71 -2.09
N PRO A 126 5.82 -3.38 -1.89
CA PRO A 126 5.47 -2.78 -0.60
C PRO A 126 3.96 -2.74 -0.33
N ASN A 127 3.11 -2.98 -1.34
CA ASN A 127 1.65 -2.86 -1.23
C ASN A 127 1.02 -3.74 -0.13
N GLN A 128 1.66 -4.86 0.19
CA GLN A 128 1.23 -5.74 1.29
C GLN A 128 1.26 -5.05 2.67
N ILE A 129 2.03 -3.97 2.86
CA ILE A 129 2.13 -3.27 4.14
C ILE A 129 0.78 -2.70 4.59
N PHE A 130 -0.10 -2.38 3.65
CA PHE A 130 -1.46 -1.88 3.92
C PHE A 130 -2.31 -2.91 4.67
N ALA A 131 -2.10 -4.20 4.43
CA ALA A 131 -2.80 -5.26 5.16
C ALA A 131 -2.42 -5.32 6.64
N VAL A 132 -1.27 -4.74 7.01
CA VAL A 132 -0.76 -4.71 8.38
C VAL A 132 -1.04 -3.36 9.05
N SER A 133 -0.77 -2.25 8.35
CA SER A 133 -0.81 -0.89 8.93
C SER A 133 -2.21 -0.45 9.31
N LEU A 134 -3.23 -0.84 8.52
CA LEU A 134 -4.60 -0.40 8.74
C LEU A 134 -5.20 -1.02 10.02
N ASP A 135 -6.14 -0.29 10.63
CA ASP A 135 -7.01 -0.86 11.66
C ASP A 135 -7.94 -1.93 11.07
N TYR A 136 -8.61 -2.69 11.93
CA TYR A 136 -9.43 -3.84 11.55
C TYR A 136 -8.62 -4.91 10.81
N GLU A 137 -7.91 -5.72 11.59
CA GLU A 137 -6.98 -6.75 11.11
C GLU A 137 -7.64 -7.68 10.09
N ILE A 138 -7.15 -7.64 8.85
CA ILE A 138 -7.60 -8.54 7.77
C ILE A 138 -6.85 -9.88 7.80
N ILE A 139 -5.67 -9.91 8.41
CA ILE A 139 -4.77 -11.06 8.49
C ILE A 139 -4.32 -11.35 9.95
N PRO A 140 -4.07 -12.61 10.29
CA PRO A 140 -3.47 -13.03 11.57
C PRO A 140 -2.12 -12.37 11.88
N MET A 141 -1.78 -12.29 13.17
CA MET A 141 -0.60 -11.58 13.67
C MET A 141 0.74 -12.20 13.21
N ASP A 142 0.82 -13.52 13.08
CA ASP A 142 1.98 -14.24 12.56
C ASP A 142 2.25 -13.89 11.08
N ILE A 143 1.18 -13.80 10.27
CA ILE A 143 1.27 -13.33 8.88
C ILE A 143 1.67 -11.85 8.83
N GLN A 144 1.12 -11.00 9.70
CA GLN A 144 1.53 -9.59 9.80
C GLN A 144 3.03 -9.46 10.07
N LYS A 145 3.56 -10.26 11.00
CA LYS A 145 5.00 -10.29 11.30
C LYS A 145 5.83 -10.72 10.09
N ALA A 146 5.44 -11.81 9.42
CA ALA A 146 6.15 -12.30 8.24
C ALA A 146 6.22 -11.23 7.12
N ILE A 147 5.13 -10.48 6.92
CA ILE A 147 5.06 -9.38 5.96
C ILE A 147 6.01 -8.24 6.34
N VAL A 148 5.97 -7.78 7.59
CA VAL A 148 6.83 -6.69 8.07
C VAL A 148 8.31 -7.09 7.96
N ASP A 149 8.66 -8.29 8.41
CA ASP A 149 10.02 -8.84 8.29
C ASP A 149 10.47 -8.88 6.81
N LYS A 150 9.60 -9.31 5.89
CA LYS A 150 9.91 -9.37 4.46
C LYS A 150 10.14 -7.98 3.86
N VAL A 151 9.27 -7.02 4.17
CA VAL A 151 9.37 -5.64 3.67
C VAL A 151 10.62 -4.96 4.22
N GLU A 152 10.91 -5.14 5.51
CA GLU A 152 12.13 -4.63 6.15
C GLU A 152 13.39 -5.19 5.49
N GLN A 153 13.44 -6.51 5.25
CA GLN A 153 14.62 -7.16 4.70
C GLN A 153 14.92 -6.80 3.24
N GLU A 154 13.89 -6.61 2.41
CA GLU A 154 14.09 -6.52 0.95
C GLU A 154 13.79 -5.13 0.37
N LEU A 155 12.90 -4.36 1.00
CA LEU A 155 12.39 -3.13 0.41
C LEU A 155 12.81 -1.88 1.17
N LEU A 156 13.03 -1.95 2.48
CA LEU A 156 13.35 -0.79 3.29
C LEU A 156 14.71 -0.19 2.93
N THR A 157 14.74 1.15 2.87
CA THR A 157 15.92 1.97 2.66
C THR A 157 15.89 3.16 3.63
N ILE A 158 16.97 3.92 3.67
CA ILE A 158 17.04 5.19 4.41
C ILE A 158 16.16 6.31 3.84
N ARG A 159 15.49 6.09 2.70
CA ARG A 159 14.63 7.09 2.02
C ARG A 159 13.19 6.62 1.79
N GLY A 160 12.83 5.41 2.21
CA GLY A 160 11.51 4.84 1.95
C GLY A 160 11.55 3.36 1.61
N LEU A 161 10.47 2.87 1.02
CA LEU A 161 10.39 1.49 0.52
C LEU A 161 10.64 1.46 -0.99
N ARG A 162 11.45 0.51 -1.45
CA ARG A 162 11.55 0.13 -2.87
C ARG A 162 10.21 -0.41 -3.35
N THR A 163 9.87 -0.09 -4.59
CA THR A 163 8.65 -0.56 -5.26
C THR A 163 8.70 -2.01 -5.73
N LEU A 164 9.90 -2.59 -5.81
CA LEU A 164 10.16 -3.98 -6.16
C LEU A 164 11.44 -4.45 -5.46
N SER A 165 11.48 -5.72 -5.04
CA SER A 165 12.68 -6.31 -4.43
C SER A 165 13.86 -6.31 -5.40
N PRO A 166 15.07 -5.93 -4.94
CA PRO A 166 16.31 -6.04 -5.72
C PRO A 166 16.65 -7.46 -6.20
N LYS A 167 15.99 -8.49 -5.63
CA LYS A 167 16.15 -9.88 -6.05
C LYS A 167 15.34 -10.23 -7.31
N ASP A 168 14.40 -9.37 -7.69
CA ASP A 168 13.59 -9.57 -8.89
C ASP A 168 14.38 -9.20 -10.16
N PRO A 169 14.35 -10.02 -11.23
CA PRO A 169 15.08 -9.72 -12.47
C PRO A 169 14.61 -8.43 -13.17
N ASN A 170 13.39 -7.95 -12.88
CA ASN A 170 12.86 -6.72 -13.44
C ASN A 170 13.28 -5.47 -12.65
N TYR A 171 14.01 -5.64 -11.53
CA TYR A 171 14.43 -4.52 -10.70
C TYR A 171 15.27 -3.49 -11.47
N LYS A 172 14.93 -2.21 -11.27
CA LYS A 172 15.57 -1.01 -11.80
C LYS A 172 15.84 -0.05 -10.65
N GLY A 173 17.06 -0.12 -10.11
CA GLY A 173 17.46 0.68 -8.97
C GLY A 173 17.79 2.14 -9.27
N ASN A 174 17.89 2.55 -10.53
CA ASN A 174 18.22 3.92 -10.91
C ASN A 174 17.11 4.53 -11.77
N TYR A 175 16.63 5.71 -11.38
CA TYR A 175 15.63 6.50 -12.09
C TYR A 175 16.32 7.66 -12.82
N TYR A 176 16.75 7.43 -14.07
CA TYR A 176 17.41 8.45 -14.89
C TYR A 176 17.18 8.22 -16.39
N GLY A 177 17.55 9.21 -17.20
CA GLY A 177 17.47 9.14 -18.66
C GLY A 177 16.19 9.78 -19.20
N ASP A 178 15.75 9.31 -20.36
CA ASP A 178 14.52 9.78 -21.01
C ASP A 178 13.25 9.37 -20.25
N GLN A 179 12.11 9.91 -20.68
CA GLN A 179 10.83 9.63 -20.02
C GLN A 179 10.51 8.12 -20.01
N ALA A 180 10.65 7.44 -21.15
CA ALA A 180 10.32 6.02 -21.24
C ALA A 180 11.18 5.15 -20.32
N THR A 181 12.47 5.47 -20.16
CA THR A 181 13.39 4.75 -19.26
C THR A 181 13.04 4.99 -17.80
N ARG A 182 12.70 6.23 -17.46
CA ARG A 182 12.23 6.61 -16.13
C ARG A 182 10.90 5.94 -15.77
N ASP A 183 9.93 5.98 -16.66
CA ASP A 183 8.62 5.35 -16.47
C ASP A 183 8.74 3.82 -16.30
N ARG A 184 9.69 3.18 -17.01
CA ARG A 184 10.03 1.76 -16.81
C ARG A 184 10.64 1.45 -15.44
N ALA A 185 11.29 2.41 -14.79
CA ALA A 185 11.88 2.25 -13.46
C ALA A 185 10.94 2.69 -12.32
N TYR A 186 9.99 3.59 -12.60
CA TYR A 186 9.19 4.35 -11.64
C TYR A 186 8.49 3.52 -10.54
N HIS A 187 8.05 2.31 -10.90
CA HIS A 187 7.49 1.32 -9.98
C HIS A 187 8.19 -0.05 -10.05
N GLN A 188 9.43 -0.08 -10.52
CA GLN A 188 10.23 -1.31 -10.68
C GLN A 188 11.52 -1.28 -9.84
N GLY A 189 11.58 -0.52 -8.76
CA GLY A 189 12.76 -0.48 -7.88
C GLY A 189 13.01 0.88 -7.24
N THR A 190 12.49 1.94 -7.85
CA THR A 190 12.45 3.29 -7.27
C THR A 190 11.84 3.28 -5.86
N VAL A 191 12.42 4.09 -4.97
CA VAL A 191 12.02 4.23 -3.56
C VAL A 191 10.98 5.32 -3.42
N TRP A 192 9.93 5.03 -2.66
CA TRP A 192 8.85 5.97 -2.36
C TRP A 192 8.79 6.29 -0.86
N PRO A 193 9.00 7.55 -0.45
CA PRO A 193 9.02 7.94 0.96
C PRO A 193 7.65 7.85 1.65
N TRP A 194 6.55 8.10 0.93
CA TRP A 194 5.23 8.14 1.55
C TRP A 194 4.82 6.79 2.17
N LEU A 195 5.38 5.69 1.68
CA LEU A 195 5.17 4.35 2.25
C LEU A 195 5.75 4.20 3.67
N MET A 196 6.64 5.11 4.10
CA MET A 196 7.24 5.08 5.44
C MET A 196 6.22 5.27 6.55
N GLY A 197 5.16 6.05 6.34
CA GLY A 197 4.13 6.20 7.37
C GLY A 197 3.41 4.88 7.62
N HIS A 198 3.03 4.17 6.55
CA HIS A 198 2.42 2.84 6.64
C HIS A 198 3.37 1.79 7.22
N PHE A 199 4.64 1.80 6.80
CA PHE A 199 5.65 0.92 7.38
C PHE A 199 5.84 1.18 8.88
N THR A 200 5.97 2.44 9.28
CA THR A 200 6.11 2.84 10.69
C THR A 200 4.92 2.38 11.53
N GLU A 201 3.70 2.57 11.02
CA GLU A 201 2.48 2.15 11.70
C GLU A 201 2.43 0.63 11.87
N ALA A 202 2.71 -0.12 10.80
CA ALA A 202 2.78 -1.58 10.84
C ALA A 202 3.86 -2.08 11.82
N TYR A 203 5.06 -1.49 11.76
CA TYR A 203 6.18 -1.86 12.60
C TYR A 203 5.90 -1.58 14.09
N LEU A 204 5.44 -0.36 14.43
CA LEU A 204 5.09 -0.01 15.82
C LEU A 204 3.87 -0.80 16.33
N LYS A 205 2.93 -1.18 15.46
CA LYS A 205 1.80 -2.04 15.85
C LYS A 205 2.28 -3.40 16.36
N LEU A 206 3.32 -3.98 15.76
CA LEU A 206 3.90 -5.27 16.16
C LEU A 206 4.91 -5.13 17.32
N HIS A 207 5.84 -4.19 17.21
CA HIS A 207 6.98 -4.07 18.13
C HIS A 207 6.71 -3.16 19.32
N LYS A 208 5.61 -2.39 19.29
CA LYS A 208 5.22 -1.43 20.34
C LYS A 208 6.40 -0.52 20.71
N LYS A 209 6.66 -0.34 22.01
CA LYS A 209 7.72 0.53 22.52
C LYS A 209 9.13 0.12 22.07
N SER A 210 9.37 -1.17 21.83
CA SER A 210 10.70 -1.65 21.39
C SER A 210 11.07 -1.20 19.98
N GLY A 211 10.08 -0.88 19.13
CA GLY A 211 10.31 -0.42 17.76
C GLY A 211 10.59 1.08 17.63
N ILE A 212 10.36 1.86 18.69
CA ILE A 212 10.44 3.33 18.67
C ILE A 212 11.82 3.81 18.21
N TYR A 213 12.89 3.25 18.79
CA TYR A 213 14.25 3.68 18.50
C TYR A 213 14.60 3.55 17.01
N ILE A 214 14.30 2.39 16.42
CA ILE A 214 14.58 2.11 15.00
C ILE A 214 13.79 3.08 14.11
N MET A 215 12.51 3.32 14.41
CA MET A 215 11.70 4.24 13.63
C MET A 215 12.19 5.69 13.77
N ASP A 216 12.63 6.12 14.95
CA ASP A 216 13.20 7.46 15.14
C ASP A 216 14.51 7.63 14.35
N CYS A 217 15.35 6.58 14.26
CA CYS A 217 16.53 6.59 13.38
C CYS A 217 16.15 6.81 11.91
N TYR A 218 15.14 6.10 11.39
CA TYR A 218 14.69 6.30 10.01
C TYR A 218 14.08 7.70 9.79
N TYR A 219 13.32 8.21 10.76
CA TYR A 219 12.75 9.55 10.70
C TYR A 219 13.86 10.62 10.63
N ASN A 220 14.83 10.56 11.55
CA ASN A 220 15.97 11.48 11.57
C ASN A 220 16.87 11.30 10.32
N GLY A 221 16.83 10.12 9.69
CA GLY A 221 17.48 9.87 8.41
C GLY A 221 17.06 10.84 7.29
N PHE A 222 15.87 11.43 7.35
CA PHE A 222 15.40 12.43 6.38
C PHE A 222 15.91 13.85 6.62
N GLU A 223 16.59 14.14 7.75
CA GLU A 223 17.11 15.48 8.04
C GLU A 223 18.01 16.06 6.93
N PRO A 224 18.94 15.30 6.31
CA PRO A 224 19.72 15.81 5.19
C PRO A 224 18.89 16.22 3.97
N GLU A 225 17.70 15.63 3.78
CA GLU A 225 16.83 15.98 2.65
C GLU A 225 16.19 17.37 2.80
N MET A 226 16.19 17.95 4.00
CA MET A 226 15.72 19.33 4.20
C MET A 226 16.54 20.37 3.42
N PHE A 227 17.72 20.00 2.93
CA PHE A 227 18.63 20.86 2.19
C PHE A 227 18.99 20.32 0.80
N ASN A 228 18.42 19.18 0.40
CA ASN A 228 18.77 18.46 -0.83
C ASN A 228 17.59 18.45 -1.80
N HIS A 229 17.85 18.68 -3.10
CA HIS A 229 16.87 18.79 -4.20
C HIS A 229 15.84 19.94 -4.06
N GLY A 230 15.17 20.08 -2.91
CA GLY A 230 14.29 21.17 -2.55
C GLY A 230 14.36 21.50 -1.06
N ILE A 231 14.53 22.79 -0.73
CA ILE A 231 14.69 23.22 0.66
C ILE A 231 13.37 23.07 1.43
N GLY A 232 13.43 22.44 2.60
CA GLY A 232 12.30 22.32 3.53
C GLY A 232 11.18 21.39 3.05
N THR A 233 11.48 20.45 2.16
CA THR A 233 10.50 19.51 1.63
C THR A 233 11.10 18.12 1.41
N ILE A 234 10.27 17.17 1.00
CA ILE A 234 10.66 15.80 0.65
C ILE A 234 10.29 15.56 -0.81
N SER A 235 11.24 15.03 -1.57
CA SER A 235 11.03 14.64 -2.96
C SER A 235 10.05 13.49 -3.11
N GLU A 236 9.49 13.38 -4.31
CA GLU A 236 8.54 12.34 -4.67
C GLU A 236 9.13 10.94 -4.55
N ILE A 237 10.33 10.76 -5.10
CA ILE A 237 10.99 9.46 -5.20
C ILE A 237 12.50 9.58 -5.03
N PHE A 238 13.12 8.44 -4.75
CA PHE A 238 14.56 8.28 -4.65
C PHE A 238 15.02 7.06 -5.46
N ASP A 239 16.29 7.03 -5.88
CA ASP A 239 16.87 5.84 -6.48
C ASP A 239 16.78 4.63 -5.51
N GLY A 240 16.48 3.47 -6.08
CA GLY A 240 16.49 2.16 -5.41
C GLY A 240 17.86 1.78 -4.87
N ASP A 241 18.91 2.10 -5.60
CA ASP A 241 20.28 1.77 -5.22
C ASP A 241 20.96 2.94 -4.49
N PRO A 242 21.93 2.67 -3.60
CA PRO A 242 22.77 3.70 -3.03
C PRO A 242 23.43 4.56 -4.12
N PRO A 243 23.55 5.89 -3.93
CA PRO A 243 23.34 6.62 -2.67
C PRO A 243 21.89 7.10 -2.45
N HIS A 244 20.88 6.54 -3.14
CA HIS A 244 19.48 6.96 -3.04
C HIS A 244 19.28 8.43 -3.40
N LYS A 245 19.65 8.81 -4.64
CA LYS A 245 19.51 10.19 -5.10
C LYS A 245 18.03 10.58 -5.22
N ALA A 246 17.69 11.80 -4.79
CA ALA A 246 16.35 12.37 -4.94
C ALA A 246 16.01 12.63 -6.42
N ASN A 247 14.77 12.30 -6.80
CA ASN A 247 14.25 12.39 -8.17
C ASN A 247 12.75 12.73 -8.17
N GLY A 248 12.16 12.81 -9.37
CA GLY A 248 10.73 13.12 -9.54
C GLY A 248 10.39 14.56 -9.16
N ALA A 249 9.18 14.79 -8.69
CA ALA A 249 8.81 16.10 -8.17
C ALA A 249 9.67 16.47 -6.94
N ILE A 250 10.20 17.70 -6.96
CA ILE A 250 11.07 18.25 -5.91
C ILE A 250 10.40 18.24 -4.53
N SER A 251 9.10 18.54 -4.51
CA SER A 251 8.25 18.64 -3.33
C SER A 251 6.98 17.84 -3.56
N GLN A 252 6.72 16.84 -2.73
CA GLN A 252 5.58 15.96 -2.95
C GLN A 252 4.71 15.76 -1.71
N ALA A 253 3.41 16.06 -1.85
CA ALA A 253 2.51 16.25 -0.73
C ALA A 253 2.37 15.01 0.17
N TRP A 254 2.15 13.82 -0.42
CA TRP A 254 2.04 12.57 0.35
C TRP A 254 3.37 12.16 1.00
N SER A 255 4.53 12.51 0.42
CA SER A 255 5.83 12.19 1.00
C SER A 255 6.02 13.02 2.27
N VAL A 256 5.78 14.33 2.17
CA VAL A 256 5.85 15.22 3.33
C VAL A 256 4.84 14.79 4.41
N ALA A 257 3.59 14.53 4.03
CA ALA A 257 2.53 14.18 4.96
C ALA A 257 2.85 12.89 5.75
N GLU A 258 3.34 11.84 5.08
CA GLU A 258 3.61 10.56 5.72
C GLU A 258 4.88 10.58 6.58
N ILE A 259 5.87 11.43 6.29
CA ILE A 259 7.02 11.66 7.20
C ILE A 259 6.59 12.44 8.45
N VAL A 260 5.67 13.41 8.32
CA VAL A 260 5.05 14.04 9.49
C VAL A 260 4.23 13.03 10.29
N ARG A 261 3.46 12.15 9.62
CA ARG A 261 2.68 11.10 10.26
C ARG A 261 3.57 10.09 10.99
N MET A 262 4.71 9.73 10.41
CA MET A 262 5.73 8.90 11.05
C MET A 262 6.15 9.47 12.40
N LYS A 263 6.47 10.78 12.49
CA LYS A 263 6.81 11.40 13.78
C LYS A 263 5.64 11.41 14.76
N TYR A 264 4.43 11.66 14.27
CA TYR A 264 3.23 11.60 15.09
C TYR A 264 3.05 10.21 15.72
N LEU A 265 3.19 9.14 14.93
CA LEU A 265 3.07 7.76 15.40
C LEU A 265 4.13 7.42 16.45
N ILE A 266 5.40 7.75 16.19
CA ILE A 266 6.51 7.58 17.15
C ILE A 266 6.15 8.23 18.49
N ASN A 267 5.67 9.48 18.47
CA ASN A 267 5.30 10.21 19.67
C ASN A 267 4.10 9.61 20.41
N GLN A 268 3.16 8.96 19.72
CA GLN A 268 2.03 8.28 20.40
C GLN A 268 2.51 7.03 21.14
N TYR A 269 3.43 6.25 20.57
CA TYR A 269 3.96 5.05 21.21
C TYR A 269 4.95 5.34 22.35
N SER A 270 5.58 6.52 22.34
CA SER A 270 6.47 7.00 23.41
C SER A 270 5.75 7.40 24.71
N LYS A 271 4.44 7.66 24.65
CA LYS A 271 3.60 7.95 25.83
C LYS A 271 3.32 6.67 26.64
#